data_AF-A0A9P7FLQ8-F1
#
_entry.id   AF-A0A9P7FLQ8-F1
#
_cell.length_a   1.000
_cell.length_b   1.000
_cell.length_c   1.000
_cell.angle_alpha   90.00
_cell.angle_beta   90.00
_cell.angle_gamma   90.00
#
_symmetry.space_group_name_H-M   'P 1'
#
loop_
_entity.id
_entity.type
_entity.pdbx_description
1 polymer ?
#
loop_
_entity_poly.entity_id
_entity_poly.type
_entity_poly.pdbx_seq_one_letter_code
_entity_poly.pdbx_strand_id
1 'polypeptide(L)'
;MKNCFLIVLLFSSVAVASSLGVQARNPTPSKRYALPIVQARNPMPSKRYALPIVQRQPGPSKVPDKRSLVKRAPAPGPSAIHVGRDERLAARQASPSKVLSGRQPVAAPAPSKRTAEDSAALQKRSVDQQHVIGSAAESHEFCLNGLVACPVLSTPGQFPRTFVEWEAIGFECVDFAADLRSCGGCSSLDPIEHDCMNIPHVEGVACVAGECQISSCQLGYSLESDGHACSPSE
;
A
#
# COMPACT_ATOMS: atom_id res chain seq x y z
N MET A 1 46.41 43.57 -27.87
CA MET A 1 45.19 44.09 -27.21
C MET A 1 44.08 43.05 -27.30
N LYS A 2 43.99 42.17 -26.30
CA LYS A 2 42.94 41.17 -25.98
C LYS A 2 43.66 40.13 -25.14
N ASN A 3 43.44 40.15 -23.81
CA ASN A 3 43.73 39.09 -22.80
C ASN A 3 44.01 39.61 -21.37
N CYS A 4 43.94 40.92 -21.08
CA CYS A 4 44.12 41.41 -19.69
C CYS A 4 42.85 41.43 -18.82
N PHE A 5 41.68 41.03 -19.32
CA PHE A 5 40.42 41.20 -18.59
C PHE A 5 39.96 39.99 -17.76
N LEU A 6 40.67 38.86 -17.80
CA LEU A 6 40.17 37.60 -17.22
C LEU A 6 40.72 37.26 -15.82
N ILE A 7 41.64 38.05 -15.27
CA ILE A 7 42.29 37.73 -13.97
C ILE A 7 41.66 38.49 -12.79
N VAL A 8 40.85 39.53 -13.01
CA VAL A 8 40.33 40.38 -11.92
C VAL A 8 39.03 39.83 -11.28
N LEU A 9 38.39 38.82 -11.86
CA LEU A 9 37.12 38.28 -11.33
C LEU A 9 37.25 37.07 -10.40
N LEU A 10 38.48 36.62 -10.07
CA LEU A 10 38.69 35.44 -9.21
C LEU A 10 39.03 35.74 -7.73
N PHE A 11 39.06 37.01 -7.31
CA PHE A 11 39.52 37.36 -5.94
C PHE A 11 38.58 38.26 -5.12
N SER A 12 37.28 38.34 -5.45
CA SER A 12 36.37 39.32 -4.81
C SER A 12 35.33 38.73 -3.85
N SER A 13 35.54 37.54 -3.27
CA SER A 13 34.63 37.03 -2.23
C SER A 13 35.33 36.25 -1.13
N VAL A 14 36.41 36.82 -0.59
CA VAL A 14 36.85 36.51 0.78
C VAL A 14 35.96 37.36 1.71
N ALA A 15 34.84 36.79 2.17
CA ALA A 15 34.00 37.38 3.20
C ALA A 15 34.15 36.57 4.50
N VAL A 16 35.01 37.09 5.37
CA VAL A 16 34.91 37.17 6.84
C VAL A 16 34.20 36.00 7.54
N ALA A 17 35.00 35.07 8.07
CA ALA A 17 34.59 34.15 9.13
C ALA A 17 34.38 34.94 10.44
N SER A 18 33.14 35.34 10.71
CA SER A 18 32.73 35.85 12.01
C SER A 18 32.54 34.68 12.97
N SER A 19 33.36 34.66 14.03
CA SER A 19 33.25 33.76 15.18
C SER A 19 31.88 33.89 15.86
N LEU A 20 30.98 32.94 15.62
CA LEU A 20 29.79 32.74 16.44
C LEU A 20 30.20 32.03 17.72
N GLY A 21 30.36 32.80 18.79
CA GLY A 21 30.49 32.28 20.14
C GLY A 21 29.29 31.38 20.47
N VAL A 22 29.58 30.13 20.83
CA VAL A 22 28.63 29.18 21.39
C VAL A 22 28.22 29.70 22.76
N GLN A 23 27.15 30.50 22.81
CA GLN A 23 26.46 30.77 24.07
C GLN A 23 25.72 29.49 24.48
N ALA A 24 26.22 28.84 25.53
CA ALA A 24 25.51 27.80 26.24
C ALA A 24 24.16 28.35 26.74
N ARG A 25 23.07 28.01 26.07
CA ARG A 25 21.72 28.30 26.53
C ARG A 25 21.43 27.37 27.70
N ASN A 26 21.30 27.95 28.91
CA ASN A 26 20.81 27.24 30.08
C ASN A 26 19.46 26.56 29.77
N PRO A 27 19.25 25.30 30.18
CA PRO A 27 17.98 24.62 29.99
C PRO A 27 16.88 25.34 30.77
N THR A 28 15.87 25.83 30.05
CA THR A 28 14.66 26.38 30.64
C THR A 28 13.98 25.28 31.47
N PRO A 29 13.54 25.56 32.72
CA PRO A 29 12.80 24.59 33.49
C PRO A 29 11.51 24.24 32.76
N SER A 30 11.38 22.97 32.38
CA SER A 30 10.19 22.39 31.79
C SER A 30 9.01 22.65 32.74
N LYS A 31 8.14 23.59 32.37
CA LYS A 31 6.79 23.66 32.92
C LYS A 31 6.10 22.38 32.49
N ARG A 32 6.09 21.38 33.39
CA ARG A 32 5.11 20.30 33.35
C ARG A 32 3.74 20.95 33.39
N TYR A 33 3.14 21.13 32.22
CA TYR A 33 1.72 21.39 32.14
C TYR A 33 1.04 20.14 32.71
N ALA A 34 0.45 20.28 33.90
CA ALA A 34 -0.47 19.29 34.41
C ALA A 34 -1.61 19.20 33.40
N LEU A 35 -1.65 18.09 32.65
CA LEU A 35 -2.78 17.79 31.78
C LEU A 35 -4.03 17.76 32.66
N PRO A 36 -5.10 18.50 32.30
CA PRO A 36 -6.35 18.39 33.02
C PRO A 36 -6.79 16.93 32.92
N ILE A 37 -7.04 16.32 34.08
CA ILE A 37 -7.63 14.99 34.17
C ILE A 37 -8.96 15.08 33.44
N VAL A 38 -9.00 14.54 32.22
CA VAL A 38 -10.23 14.42 31.45
C VAL A 38 -11.12 13.46 32.20
N GLN A 39 -12.03 14.00 33.00
CA GLN A 39 -13.09 13.22 33.62
C GLN A 39 -13.85 12.52 32.50
N ALA A 40 -13.81 11.19 32.53
CA ALA A 40 -14.55 10.32 31.63
C ALA A 40 -16.03 10.75 31.67
N ARG A 41 -16.48 11.42 30.61
CA ARG A 41 -17.90 11.70 30.43
C ARG A 41 -18.58 10.36 30.21
N ASN A 42 -19.49 10.01 31.10
CA ASN A 42 -20.33 8.82 30.98
C ASN A 42 -20.95 8.75 29.58
N PRO A 43 -20.91 7.58 28.91
CA PRO A 43 -21.47 7.43 27.58
C PRO A 43 -22.96 7.76 27.61
N MET A 44 -23.33 8.80 26.86
CA MET A 44 -24.72 9.20 26.70
C MET A 44 -25.47 8.07 25.98
N PRO A 45 -26.64 7.64 26.48
CA PRO A 45 -27.40 6.57 25.85
C PRO A 45 -27.82 7.00 24.44
N SER A 46 -27.32 6.28 23.45
CA SER A 46 -27.69 6.47 22.04
C SER A 46 -29.20 6.28 21.90
N LYS A 47 -29.91 7.40 21.72
CA LYS A 47 -31.29 7.37 21.21
C LYS A 47 -31.20 6.90 19.75
N ARG A 48 -31.27 5.59 19.54
CA ARG A 48 -31.69 5.02 18.26
C ARG A 48 -33.09 5.56 17.98
N TYR A 49 -33.18 6.61 17.17
CA TYR A 49 -34.41 6.95 16.50
C TYR A 49 -34.70 5.79 15.55
N ALA A 50 -35.70 4.97 15.90
CA ALA A 50 -36.27 4.00 15.00
C ALA A 50 -36.85 4.79 13.82
N LEU A 51 -36.17 4.75 12.67
CA LEU A 51 -36.72 5.25 11.43
C LEU A 51 -38.01 4.46 11.14
N PRO A 52 -39.11 5.13 10.80
CA PRO A 52 -40.35 4.45 10.46
C PRO A 52 -40.09 3.56 9.25
N ILE A 53 -40.34 2.26 9.43
CA ILE A 53 -40.32 1.28 8.35
C ILE A 53 -41.45 1.67 7.41
N VAL A 54 -41.10 2.33 6.30
CA VAL A 54 -42.02 2.58 5.20
C VAL A 54 -42.33 1.23 4.56
N GLN A 55 -43.47 0.64 4.92
CA GLN A 55 -44.04 -0.49 4.19
C GLN A 55 -44.30 -0.05 2.74
N ARG A 56 -43.43 -0.45 1.83
CA ARG A 56 -43.66 -0.33 0.39
C ARG A 56 -44.88 -1.16 0.03
N GLN A 57 -46.01 -0.47 -0.20
CA GLN A 57 -47.19 -1.06 -0.82
C GLN A 57 -46.82 -1.52 -2.24
N PRO A 58 -47.14 -2.76 -2.64
CA PRO A 58 -46.96 -3.21 -4.01
C PRO A 58 -47.94 -2.48 -4.92
N GLY A 59 -47.44 -1.50 -5.67
CA GLY A 59 -48.21 -0.82 -6.71
C GLY A 59 -48.46 -1.74 -7.91
N PRO A 60 -49.59 -1.56 -8.62
CA PRO A 60 -49.91 -2.36 -9.80
C PRO A 60 -48.95 -2.02 -10.95
N SER A 61 -48.08 -2.98 -11.26
CA SER A 61 -47.18 -2.95 -12.41
C SER A 61 -47.99 -2.98 -13.71
N LYS A 62 -48.14 -1.82 -14.37
CA LYS A 62 -48.61 -1.73 -15.75
C LYS A 62 -47.39 -1.75 -16.67
N VAL A 63 -46.81 -2.92 -16.88
CA VAL A 63 -45.85 -3.14 -17.98
C VAL A 63 -46.65 -3.53 -19.22
N PRO A 64 -46.61 -2.75 -20.32
CA PRO A 64 -47.21 -3.16 -21.57
C PRO A 64 -46.37 -4.29 -22.19
N ASP A 65 -46.99 -5.46 -22.29
CA ASP A 65 -46.44 -6.63 -22.97
C ASP A 65 -46.44 -6.37 -24.49
N LYS A 66 -45.31 -5.89 -25.01
CA LYS A 66 -45.01 -5.93 -26.45
C LYS A 66 -44.04 -7.07 -26.71
N ARG A 67 -44.59 -8.29 -26.66
CA ARG A 67 -43.99 -9.51 -27.18
C ARG A 67 -43.89 -9.43 -28.70
N SER A 68 -42.88 -8.73 -29.22
CA SER A 68 -42.48 -8.89 -30.62
C SER A 68 -41.84 -10.28 -30.79
N LEU A 69 -42.46 -11.04 -31.68
CA LEU A 69 -42.17 -12.43 -31.98
C LEU A 69 -40.84 -12.50 -32.78
N VAL A 70 -39.70 -12.41 -32.09
CA VAL A 70 -38.41 -12.70 -32.69
C VAL A 70 -38.32 -14.21 -32.88
N LYS A 71 -38.38 -14.64 -34.15
CA LYS A 71 -38.07 -16.01 -34.58
C LYS A 71 -36.69 -16.39 -34.04
N ARG A 72 -36.65 -17.28 -33.05
CA ARG A 72 -35.43 -17.97 -32.61
C ARG A 72 -34.81 -18.68 -33.81
N ALA A 73 -33.57 -18.34 -34.12
CA ALA A 73 -32.72 -19.16 -34.96
C ALA A 73 -32.53 -20.55 -34.31
N PRO A 74 -32.34 -21.62 -35.11
CA PRO A 74 -32.08 -22.96 -34.60
C PRO A 74 -30.77 -22.98 -33.79
N ALA A 75 -30.78 -23.72 -32.68
CA ALA A 75 -29.62 -23.94 -31.84
C ALA A 75 -28.46 -24.59 -32.63
N PRO A 76 -27.20 -24.18 -32.42
CA PRO A 76 -26.06 -24.97 -32.85
C PRO A 76 -26.07 -26.30 -32.07
N GLY A 77 -26.02 -27.40 -32.81
CA GLY A 77 -26.07 -28.75 -32.27
C GLY A 77 -24.86 -29.09 -31.38
N PRO A 78 -24.94 -30.19 -30.61
CA PRO A 78 -23.84 -30.65 -29.77
C PRO A 78 -22.66 -31.09 -30.65
N SER A 79 -21.53 -30.42 -30.48
CA SER A 79 -20.26 -30.82 -31.09
C SER A 79 -19.90 -32.24 -30.71
N ALA A 80 -19.60 -33.04 -31.73
CA ALA A 80 -19.24 -34.44 -31.64
C ALA A 80 -17.99 -34.64 -30.76
N ILE A 81 -18.12 -35.57 -29.82
CA ILE A 81 -17.00 -36.17 -29.09
C ILE A 81 -16.13 -36.91 -30.10
N HIS A 82 -14.91 -36.43 -30.31
CA HIS A 82 -13.88 -37.20 -31.02
C HIS A 82 -13.33 -38.26 -30.06
N VAL A 83 -13.74 -39.51 -30.28
CA VAL A 83 -13.13 -40.70 -29.69
C VAL A 83 -12.04 -41.19 -30.65
N GLY A 84 -10.78 -40.95 -30.30
CA GLY A 84 -9.61 -41.70 -30.78
C GLY A 84 -8.76 -42.01 -29.55
N ARG A 85 -8.93 -43.18 -28.92
CA ARG A 85 -8.33 -44.49 -29.24
C ARG A 85 -6.80 -44.51 -29.08
N ASP A 86 -6.42 -45.08 -27.92
CA ASP A 86 -5.27 -45.96 -27.64
C ASP A 86 -3.87 -45.59 -28.15
N GLU A 87 -2.97 -45.22 -27.23
CA GLU A 87 -1.79 -46.02 -26.85
C GLU A 87 -0.84 -45.16 -26.00
N ARG A 88 -0.71 -45.47 -24.70
CA ARG A 88 0.49 -46.08 -24.10
C ARG A 88 0.44 -45.89 -22.58
N LEU A 89 0.05 -46.96 -21.90
CA LEU A 89 0.27 -47.19 -20.48
C LEU A 89 1.75 -46.98 -20.15
N ALA A 90 2.04 -45.97 -19.33
CA ALA A 90 3.24 -45.93 -18.50
C ALA A 90 2.81 -45.52 -17.09
N ALA A 91 2.45 -46.54 -16.32
CA ALA A 91 2.18 -46.44 -14.89
C ALA A 91 3.40 -45.88 -14.17
N ARG A 92 3.32 -44.63 -13.68
CA ARG A 92 4.20 -44.16 -12.61
C ARG A 92 3.61 -44.63 -11.29
N GLN A 93 4.14 -45.75 -10.85
CA GLN A 93 3.86 -46.37 -9.57
C GLN A 93 4.11 -45.40 -8.42
N ALA A 94 3.20 -45.39 -7.45
CA ALA A 94 3.40 -44.80 -6.15
C ALA A 94 4.57 -45.50 -5.46
N SER A 95 5.60 -44.74 -5.12
CA SER A 95 6.74 -45.23 -4.35
C SER A 95 6.30 -45.55 -2.91
N PRO A 96 6.57 -46.75 -2.39
CA PRO A 96 6.21 -47.14 -1.04
C PRO A 96 7.18 -46.55 -0.01
N SER A 97 6.61 -46.13 1.12
CA SER A 97 7.29 -45.68 2.33
C SER A 97 8.33 -46.69 2.81
N LYS A 98 9.61 -46.31 2.82
CA LYS A 98 10.62 -46.99 3.62
C LYS A 98 10.51 -46.51 5.07
N VAL A 99 9.80 -47.30 5.87
CA VAL A 99 9.99 -47.39 7.31
C VAL A 99 11.38 -47.99 7.53
N LEU A 100 12.31 -47.19 8.06
CA LEU A 100 13.54 -47.70 8.64
C LEU A 100 13.58 -47.27 10.11
N SER A 101 13.18 -48.22 10.96
CA SER A 101 13.54 -48.26 12.37
C SER A 101 15.06 -48.38 12.50
N GLY A 102 15.65 -47.63 13.42
CA GLY A 102 17.00 -47.95 13.92
C GLY A 102 17.80 -46.81 14.53
N ARG A 103 17.57 -46.56 15.83
CA ARG A 103 18.54 -46.11 16.86
C ARG A 103 19.44 -44.89 16.56
N GLN A 104 19.23 -43.82 17.33
CA GLN A 104 20.13 -43.49 18.46
C GLN A 104 19.49 -42.41 19.37
N PRO A 105 19.48 -42.59 20.71
CA PRO A 105 19.19 -41.49 21.63
C PRO A 105 20.38 -40.53 21.63
N VAL A 106 20.22 -39.37 21.00
CA VAL A 106 21.17 -38.27 21.17
C VAL A 106 20.92 -37.65 22.54
N ALA A 107 22.00 -37.58 23.30
CA ALA A 107 22.05 -37.05 24.66
C ALA A 107 21.33 -35.71 24.79
N ALA A 108 20.62 -35.55 25.90
CA ALA A 108 20.05 -34.28 26.32
C ALA A 108 21.14 -33.18 26.33
N PRO A 109 20.90 -32.00 25.72
CA PRO A 109 21.78 -30.86 25.94
C PRO A 109 21.70 -30.48 27.42
N ALA A 110 22.86 -30.41 28.05
CA ALA A 110 23.00 -30.01 29.44
C ALA A 110 22.30 -28.65 29.69
N PRO A 111 21.68 -28.43 30.86
CA PRO A 111 21.16 -27.13 31.23
C PRO A 111 22.34 -26.15 31.29
N SER A 112 22.34 -25.19 30.36
CA SER A 112 23.30 -24.09 30.34
C SER A 112 23.26 -23.38 31.68
N LYS A 113 24.41 -23.39 32.38
CA LYS A 113 24.64 -22.59 33.58
C LYS A 113 24.40 -21.12 33.21
N ARG A 114 23.32 -20.56 33.74
CA ARG A 114 23.17 -19.11 33.88
C ARG A 114 24.30 -18.64 34.78
N THR A 115 25.36 -18.10 34.19
CA THR A 115 26.20 -17.12 34.88
C THR A 115 25.33 -15.90 35.15
N ALA A 116 25.03 -15.69 36.42
CA ALA A 116 24.77 -14.37 36.94
C ALA A 116 26.08 -13.57 36.88
N GLU A 117 25.95 -12.25 36.89
CA GLU A 117 27.03 -11.24 36.87
C GLU A 117 27.56 -10.89 35.47
N ASP A 118 26.94 -9.87 34.86
CA ASP A 118 27.51 -8.54 35.02
C ASP A 118 26.44 -7.46 34.82
N SER A 119 26.12 -6.79 35.92
CA SER A 119 25.34 -5.56 35.94
C SER A 119 26.23 -4.42 35.43
N ALA A 120 26.44 -4.35 34.12
CA ALA A 120 27.18 -3.26 33.50
C ALA A 120 26.27 -2.48 32.55
N ALA A 121 25.88 -1.30 33.03
CA ALA A 121 25.39 -0.16 32.29
C ALA A 121 24.16 -0.41 31.40
N LEU A 122 23.00 -0.04 31.96
CA LEU A 122 21.82 0.40 31.22
C LEU A 122 22.24 1.59 30.33
N GLN A 123 22.75 1.29 29.13
CA GLN A 123 23.08 2.29 28.14
C GLN A 123 21.77 2.96 27.76
N LYS A 124 21.56 4.18 28.28
CA LYS A 124 20.64 5.14 27.68
C LYS A 124 21.02 5.24 26.21
N ARG A 125 20.25 4.59 25.34
CA ARG A 125 20.38 4.79 23.90
C ARG A 125 20.26 6.30 23.68
N SER A 126 21.32 6.87 23.12
CA SER A 126 21.36 8.28 22.75
C SER A 126 20.19 8.57 21.80
N VAL A 127 19.43 9.62 22.11
CA VAL A 127 18.26 10.05 21.33
C VAL A 127 18.66 10.50 19.91
N ASP A 128 19.95 10.78 19.68
CA ASP A 128 20.47 11.24 18.37
C ASP A 128 20.69 10.12 17.33
N GLN A 129 20.34 8.85 17.63
CA GLN A 129 20.27 7.77 16.64
C GLN A 129 18.82 7.40 16.31
N GLN A 130 18.01 8.37 15.91
CA GLN A 130 16.81 8.05 15.14
C GLN A 130 17.29 7.69 13.72
N HIS A 131 17.17 6.41 13.37
CA HIS A 131 17.44 5.92 12.03
C HIS A 131 16.58 6.72 11.05
N VAL A 132 17.19 7.32 10.03
CA VAL A 132 16.46 7.93 8.93
C VAL A 132 15.75 6.78 8.22
N ILE A 133 14.44 6.69 8.38
CA ILE A 133 13.61 5.70 7.70
C ILE A 133 13.57 6.14 6.23
N GLY A 134 14.49 5.61 5.44
CA GLY A 134 14.94 6.17 4.18
C GLY A 134 14.35 5.51 2.94
N SER A 135 13.50 4.49 3.06
CA SER A 135 12.90 3.87 1.87
C SER A 135 11.58 3.16 2.14
N ALA A 136 10.77 3.00 1.09
CA ALA A 136 9.54 2.20 1.10
C ALA A 136 9.77 0.76 1.60
N ALA A 137 10.99 0.22 1.58
CA ALA A 137 11.29 -1.10 2.12
C ALA A 137 11.13 -1.21 3.65
N GLU A 138 11.30 -0.10 4.38
CA GLU A 138 11.09 -0.06 5.85
C GLU A 138 9.61 0.13 6.21
N SER A 139 8.77 0.48 5.23
CA SER A 139 7.33 0.62 5.45
C SER A 139 6.61 -0.72 5.71
N HIS A 140 7.26 -1.84 5.37
CA HIS A 140 6.80 -3.19 5.70
C HIS A 140 6.82 -3.48 7.22
N GLU A 141 7.53 -2.68 8.02
CA GLU A 141 7.50 -2.84 9.48
C GLU A 141 6.21 -2.25 10.09
N PHE A 142 5.58 -1.28 9.41
CA PHE A 142 4.31 -0.71 9.84
C PHE A 142 3.10 -1.57 9.47
N CYS A 143 3.24 -2.35 8.39
CA CYS A 143 2.14 -3.08 7.77
C CYS A 143 2.42 -4.57 7.67
N LEU A 144 1.53 -5.39 8.20
CA LEU A 144 1.65 -6.84 8.16
C LEU A 144 1.30 -7.40 6.76
N ASN A 145 1.71 -8.65 6.50
CA ASN A 145 1.32 -9.44 5.33
C ASN A 145 1.82 -8.93 3.98
N GLY A 146 2.93 -8.18 3.95
CA GLY A 146 3.49 -7.68 2.69
C GLY A 146 2.78 -6.44 2.13
N LEU A 147 1.86 -5.85 2.91
CA LEU A 147 1.28 -4.55 2.62
C LEU A 147 2.32 -3.44 2.82
N VAL A 148 2.10 -2.31 2.18
CA VAL A 148 2.99 -1.13 2.21
C VAL A 148 2.25 0.03 2.89
N ALA A 149 2.95 0.77 3.75
CA ALA A 149 2.35 1.92 4.41
C ALA A 149 2.36 3.15 3.49
N CYS A 150 1.18 3.72 3.26
CA CYS A 150 0.99 4.99 2.56
C CYS A 150 0.45 6.06 3.50
N PRO A 151 0.94 7.31 3.39
CA PRO A 151 0.46 8.38 4.24
C PRO A 151 -0.95 8.83 3.80
N VAL A 152 -1.85 9.04 4.75
CA VAL A 152 -3.27 9.34 4.44
C VAL A 152 -3.50 10.82 4.10
N LEU A 153 -2.68 11.71 4.66
CA LEU A 153 -2.84 13.17 4.58
C LEU A 153 -1.51 13.86 4.29
N SER A 154 -0.80 13.40 3.26
CA SER A 154 0.40 14.07 2.80
C SER A 154 0.07 15.20 1.82
N THR A 155 0.81 16.30 1.93
CA THR A 155 0.96 17.22 0.80
C THR A 155 1.54 16.42 -0.38
N PRO A 156 0.97 16.52 -1.60
CA PRO A 156 1.47 15.78 -2.76
C PRO A 156 3.00 15.95 -2.90
N GLY A 157 3.70 14.85 -3.18
CA GLY A 157 5.16 14.84 -3.33
C GLY A 157 6.00 14.93 -2.04
N GLN A 158 5.39 14.91 -0.83
CA GLN A 158 6.14 14.80 0.43
C GLN A 158 5.91 13.47 1.14
N PHE A 159 6.96 12.65 1.18
CA PHE A 159 6.99 11.43 1.98
C PHE A 159 7.51 11.73 3.40
N PRO A 160 6.81 11.27 4.45
CA PRO A 160 7.30 11.42 5.82
C PRO A 160 8.62 10.69 5.99
N ARG A 161 9.64 11.37 6.54
CA ARG A 161 11.01 10.83 6.70
C ARG A 161 11.28 10.33 8.11
N THR A 162 10.43 10.70 9.06
CA THR A 162 10.59 10.34 10.46
C THR A 162 9.34 9.67 11.00
N PHE A 163 9.51 8.78 11.96
CA PHE A 163 8.39 8.12 12.64
C PHE A 163 7.41 9.12 13.27
N VAL A 164 7.92 10.24 13.80
CA VAL A 164 7.07 11.28 14.41
C VAL A 164 6.14 11.91 13.38
N GLU A 165 6.61 12.11 12.14
CA GLU A 165 5.76 12.60 11.04
C GLU A 165 4.71 11.56 10.64
N TRP A 166 5.10 10.28 10.55
CA TRP A 166 4.17 9.19 10.27
C TRP A 166 3.07 9.06 11.33
N GLU A 167 3.41 9.20 12.61
CA GLU A 167 2.44 9.19 13.71
C GLU A 167 1.49 10.40 13.65
N ALA A 168 1.99 11.58 13.24
CA ALA A 168 1.19 12.79 13.14
C ALA A 168 0.24 12.81 11.93
N ILE A 169 0.67 12.31 10.78
CA ILE A 169 -0.09 12.29 9.52
C ILE A 169 -1.02 11.06 9.47
N GLY A 170 -0.61 9.97 10.10
CA GLY A 170 -1.24 8.67 9.97
C GLY A 170 -0.87 7.98 8.65
N PHE A 171 -1.02 6.66 8.64
CA PHE A 171 -0.80 5.83 7.48
C PHE A 171 -1.91 4.81 7.32
N GLU A 172 -2.11 4.38 6.08
CA GLU A 172 -2.91 3.23 5.72
C GLU A 172 -2.03 2.16 5.07
N CYS A 173 -2.37 0.90 5.31
CA CYS A 173 -1.68 -0.24 4.71
C CYS A 173 -2.40 -0.63 3.44
N VAL A 174 -1.72 -0.55 2.30
CA VAL A 174 -2.27 -0.84 0.97
C VAL A 174 -1.48 -1.93 0.28
N ASP A 175 -2.14 -2.65 -0.63
CA ASP A 175 -1.50 -3.65 -1.49
C ASP A 175 -1.23 -3.04 -2.86
N PHE A 176 0.03 -2.67 -3.12
CA PHE A 176 0.42 -2.09 -4.41
C PHE A 176 0.19 -3.02 -5.59
N ALA A 177 0.05 -4.33 -5.40
CA ALA A 177 -0.15 -5.27 -6.49
C ALA A 177 -1.61 -5.37 -6.96
N ALA A 178 -2.57 -4.93 -6.12
CA ALA A 178 -3.99 -5.21 -6.34
C ALA A 178 -4.93 -4.04 -6.02
N ASP A 179 -4.49 -3.03 -5.24
CA ASP A 179 -5.33 -1.89 -4.89
C ASP A 179 -5.42 -0.89 -6.06
N LEU A 180 -6.64 -0.63 -6.51
CA LEU A 180 -6.93 0.30 -7.61
C LEU A 180 -6.52 1.74 -7.31
N ARG A 181 -6.54 2.15 -6.03
CA ARG A 181 -6.26 3.52 -5.60
C ARG A 181 -4.83 3.74 -5.16
N SER A 182 -3.99 2.71 -5.22
CA SER A 182 -2.57 2.78 -4.86
C SER A 182 -1.80 1.72 -5.65
N CYS A 183 -2.09 1.63 -6.95
CA CYS A 183 -1.49 0.62 -7.81
C CYS A 183 -0.04 0.99 -8.11
N GLY A 184 0.89 0.12 -7.73
CA GLY A 184 2.33 0.36 -7.89
C GLY A 184 2.93 1.42 -6.96
N GLY A 185 2.13 2.12 -6.14
CA GLY A 185 2.62 3.19 -5.28
C GLY A 185 1.53 3.92 -4.49
N CYS A 186 1.92 4.88 -3.66
CA CYS A 186 0.97 5.67 -2.87
C CYS A 186 0.32 6.78 -3.71
N SER A 187 -0.99 6.74 -3.89
CA SER A 187 -1.73 7.82 -4.59
C SER A 187 -1.68 9.17 -3.87
N SER A 188 -1.39 9.19 -2.57
CA SER A 188 -1.18 10.44 -1.83
C SER A 188 0.09 11.18 -2.25
N LEU A 189 1.04 10.51 -2.91
CA LEU A 189 2.23 11.14 -3.47
C LEU A 189 2.01 11.55 -4.92
N ASP A 190 1.54 10.62 -5.73
CA ASP A 190 1.25 10.84 -7.14
C ASP A 190 -0.08 10.17 -7.54
N PRO A 191 -1.21 10.90 -7.42
CA PRO A 191 -2.52 10.34 -7.70
C PRO A 191 -2.76 10.13 -9.20
N ILE A 192 -1.95 10.71 -10.08
CA ILE A 192 -2.10 10.54 -11.52
C ILE A 192 -1.50 9.20 -11.94
N GLU A 193 -0.37 8.82 -11.36
CA GLU A 193 0.32 7.58 -11.70
C GLU A 193 -0.25 6.36 -10.97
N HIS A 194 -0.62 6.51 -9.69
CA HIS A 194 -0.95 5.36 -8.83
C HIS A 194 -2.44 5.14 -8.56
N ASP A 195 -3.31 6.09 -8.89
CA ASP A 195 -4.76 5.89 -8.79
C ASP A 195 -5.34 5.58 -10.17
N CYS A 196 -5.54 4.29 -10.45
CA CYS A 196 -6.07 3.83 -11.73
C CYS A 196 -7.48 4.37 -12.01
N MET A 197 -8.20 4.85 -10.99
CA MET A 197 -9.53 5.45 -11.14
C MET A 197 -9.47 6.87 -11.71
N ASN A 198 -8.31 7.52 -11.70
CA ASN A 198 -8.12 8.87 -12.27
C ASN A 198 -7.87 8.84 -13.78
N ILE A 199 -7.76 7.66 -14.41
CA ILE A 199 -7.61 7.53 -15.86
C ILE A 199 -8.89 8.04 -16.55
N PRO A 200 -8.79 9.05 -17.43
CA PRO A 200 -9.96 9.64 -18.05
C PRO A 200 -10.62 8.66 -19.03
N HIS A 201 -11.95 8.70 -19.09
CA HIS A 201 -12.78 7.94 -20.02
C HIS A 201 -12.69 6.41 -19.91
N VAL A 202 -12.10 5.91 -18.82
CA VAL A 202 -12.11 4.48 -18.50
C VAL A 202 -13.50 4.06 -18.00
N GLU A 203 -13.93 2.86 -18.40
CA GLU A 203 -15.12 2.19 -17.84
C GLU A 203 -14.71 1.02 -16.95
N GLY A 204 -13.70 0.25 -17.38
CA GLY A 204 -13.17 -0.88 -16.64
C GLY A 204 -11.65 -0.80 -16.54
N VAL A 205 -11.15 -0.87 -15.31
CA VAL A 205 -9.72 -0.85 -14.99
C VAL A 205 -9.43 -1.82 -13.85
N ALA A 206 -8.24 -2.41 -13.86
CA ALA A 206 -7.74 -3.31 -12.84
C ALA A 206 -6.30 -2.94 -12.46
N CYS A 207 -5.93 -3.15 -11.21
CA CYS A 207 -4.53 -3.16 -10.80
C CYS A 207 -4.00 -4.59 -10.90
N VAL A 208 -2.99 -4.82 -11.75
CA VAL A 208 -2.43 -6.15 -11.98
C VAL A 208 -0.93 -6.06 -11.83
N ALA A 209 -0.41 -6.69 -10.77
CA ALA A 209 1.03 -6.73 -10.47
C ALA A 209 1.69 -5.34 -10.35
N GLY A 210 0.94 -4.35 -9.85
CA GLY A 210 1.43 -2.99 -9.67
C GLY A 210 1.27 -2.08 -10.88
N GLU A 211 0.57 -2.52 -11.92
CA GLU A 211 0.31 -1.72 -13.12
C GLU A 211 -1.19 -1.57 -13.36
N CYS A 212 -1.62 -0.36 -13.72
CA CYS A 212 -2.99 -0.08 -14.14
C CYS A 212 -3.23 -0.68 -15.54
N GLN A 213 -4.12 -1.67 -15.62
CA GLN A 213 -4.56 -2.28 -16.87
C GLN A 213 -6.00 -1.88 -17.18
N ILE A 214 -6.20 -1.25 -18.33
CA ILE A 214 -7.52 -0.86 -18.80
C ILE A 214 -8.16 -2.04 -19.53
N SER A 215 -9.33 -2.47 -19.06
CA SER A 215 -10.11 -3.53 -19.71
C SER A 215 -11.12 -2.99 -20.71
N SER A 216 -11.67 -1.78 -20.46
CA SER A 216 -12.67 -1.16 -21.33
C SER A 216 -12.73 0.36 -21.18
N CYS A 217 -13.01 1.03 -22.29
CA CYS A 217 -13.24 2.47 -22.35
C CYS A 217 -14.74 2.78 -22.42
N GLN A 218 -15.13 3.97 -21.97
CA GLN A 218 -16.49 4.49 -22.09
C GLN A 218 -16.92 4.59 -23.55
N LEU A 219 -18.24 4.61 -23.78
CA LEU A 219 -18.81 4.69 -25.12
C LEU A 219 -18.35 5.95 -25.86
N GLY A 220 -17.88 5.78 -27.10
CA GLY A 220 -17.26 6.85 -27.90
C GLY A 220 -15.75 7.00 -27.70
N TYR A 221 -15.13 6.14 -26.88
CA TYR A 221 -13.69 6.05 -26.71
C TYR A 221 -13.20 4.63 -27.06
N SER A 222 -11.94 4.53 -27.45
CA SER A 222 -11.24 3.29 -27.77
C SER A 222 -9.91 3.24 -27.04
N LEU A 223 -9.46 2.03 -26.73
CA LEU A 223 -8.18 1.80 -26.05
C LEU A 223 -7.04 2.20 -27.00
N GLU A 224 -6.11 3.00 -26.49
CA GLU A 224 -4.90 3.38 -27.24
C GLU A 224 -3.99 2.16 -27.47
N SER A 225 -3.07 2.24 -28.45
CA SER A 225 -2.12 1.15 -28.75
C SER A 225 -1.31 0.70 -27.54
N ASP A 226 -1.06 1.64 -26.63
CA ASP A 226 -0.22 1.44 -25.46
C ASP A 226 -1.00 0.83 -24.29
N GLY A 227 -2.34 0.74 -24.39
CA GLY A 227 -3.20 0.10 -23.38
C GLY A 227 -3.35 0.87 -22.07
N HIS A 228 -2.78 2.06 -21.96
CA HIS A 228 -2.75 2.88 -20.75
C HIS A 228 -3.68 4.10 -20.78
N ALA A 229 -4.36 4.34 -21.91
CA ALA A 229 -5.32 5.43 -22.03
C ALA A 229 -6.48 5.08 -22.98
N CYS A 230 -7.56 5.83 -22.84
CA CYS A 230 -8.72 5.80 -23.71
C CYS A 230 -8.78 7.09 -24.53
N SER A 231 -8.73 6.99 -25.86
CA SER A 231 -8.83 8.11 -26.79
C SER A 231 -10.19 8.10 -27.51
N PRO A 232 -10.73 9.25 -27.96
CA PRO A 232 -11.98 9.27 -28.74
C PRO A 232 -11.91 8.33 -29.95
N SER A 233 -12.95 7.53 -30.19
CA SER A 233 -13.06 6.70 -31.38
C SER A 233 -13.47 7.56 -32.57
N GLU A 234 -12.62 7.66 -33.60
CA GLU A 234 -12.93 8.34 -34.86
C GLU A 234 -13.98 7.56 -35.70
#